data_AF-A0A6J5BWJ4-F1
#
_entry.id   AF-A0A6J5BWJ4-F1
#
_cell.length_a   1.000
_cell.length_b   1.000
_cell.length_c   1.000
_cell.angle_alpha   90.00
_cell.angle_beta   90.00
_cell.angle_gamma   90.00
#
_symmetry.space_group_name_H-M   'P 1'
#
loop_
_entity.id
_entity.type
_entity.pdbx_description
1 polymer ?
#
loop_
_entity_poly.entity_id
_entity_poly.type
_entity_poly.pdbx_seq_one_letter_code
_entity_poly.pdbx_strand_id
1 'polypeptide(L)'
;MRAPTPEEVAAFEHFGLRQYQIDAVLRVSDAYRNGARNVLLCAPTGAGKTRISACVAYLASNNGKYSHFVVDRENLVDQTSRTFDQFGVSHGVVQQKHWRYRPYERAQILSIQTVMRRGWPDDPQPKLVIVDECHTVHAPTKKRLAAGDARGLGLTATPFTKGLGEIYDALINVETTNRLIEQGALVSYRIYSPSQPDMTGVKINAGEWEQKEATKRALKVVGDCVSEYIKHGNSQKFICSAITVDHARELHRQFTAAGIQCVVYTSRETKEECDEIVGEFSKPDSYIRGLITVSKATKGFDVPDVGCVIMCRPLRKSLADVIQLMGRGLRTSPETGKTELIVLDHSGNIERFWDEINEFFETGAVELDDGKKKPKSEKKKPKAEDVMVKCPHCSHLHKARPACPSCGHEYPKRATVEHVAGTLEEMLASGNQRKLTTELWPMVCHYARLKATDMQLANKKAYAMYKELTGAWPKADFFQTIPVLPTPEAAKRFVNMDKRYWIRQRAMSRKAA
;
A
#
# COMPACT_ATOMS: atom_id res chain seq x y z
N MET A 1 17.45 -21.92 -14.98
CA MET A 1 16.54 -23.04 -15.24
C MET A 1 16.48 -23.19 -16.76
N ARG A 2 16.19 -24.36 -17.33
CA ARG A 2 15.91 -24.41 -18.78
C ARG A 2 14.51 -23.84 -19.04
N ALA A 3 14.25 -23.40 -20.27
CA ALA A 3 12.90 -23.09 -20.69
C ALA A 3 11.99 -24.33 -20.52
N PRO A 4 10.74 -24.16 -20.06
CA PRO A 4 9.76 -25.24 -20.06
C PRO A 4 9.56 -25.79 -21.48
N THR A 5 9.40 -27.11 -21.61
CA THR A 5 8.99 -27.71 -22.89
C THR A 5 7.52 -27.41 -23.19
N PRO A 6 7.07 -27.52 -24.45
CA PRO A 6 5.64 -27.42 -24.78
C PRO A 6 4.77 -28.38 -23.96
N GLU A 7 5.27 -29.59 -23.69
CA GLU A 7 4.60 -30.59 -22.84
C GLU A 7 4.44 -30.11 -21.39
N GLU A 8 5.46 -29.45 -20.83
CA GLU A 8 5.39 -28.90 -19.48
C GLU A 8 4.45 -27.69 -19.40
N VAL A 9 4.40 -26.86 -20.45
CA VAL A 9 3.43 -25.77 -20.54
C VAL A 9 2.00 -26.32 -20.63
N ALA A 10 1.78 -27.35 -21.45
CA ALA A 10 0.49 -28.04 -21.54
C ALA A 10 0.11 -28.70 -20.21
N ALA A 11 1.08 -29.23 -19.45
CA ALA A 11 0.83 -29.74 -18.11
C ALA A 11 0.35 -28.63 -17.15
N PHE A 12 0.90 -27.42 -17.26
CA PHE A 12 0.44 -26.27 -16.44
C PHE A 12 -1.01 -25.88 -16.73
N GLU A 13 -1.40 -25.88 -18.01
CA GLU A 13 -2.78 -25.67 -18.43
C GLU A 13 -3.70 -26.77 -17.87
N HIS A 14 -3.25 -28.03 -17.93
CA HIS A 14 -3.97 -29.17 -17.35
C HIS A 14 -4.13 -29.05 -15.82
N PHE A 15 -3.13 -28.51 -15.11
CA PHE A 15 -3.22 -28.19 -13.68
C PHE A 15 -4.13 -26.98 -13.38
N GLY A 16 -4.69 -26.34 -14.41
CA GLY A 16 -5.59 -25.19 -14.29
C GLY A 16 -4.85 -23.90 -13.91
N LEU A 17 -3.63 -23.69 -14.38
CA LEU A 17 -3.00 -22.38 -14.27
C LEU A 17 -3.67 -21.38 -15.21
N ARG A 18 -3.79 -20.14 -14.73
CA ARG A 18 -4.21 -19.00 -15.57
C ARG A 18 -3.03 -18.52 -16.39
N GLN A 19 -3.30 -17.88 -17.53
CA GLN A 19 -2.26 -17.40 -18.46
C GLN A 19 -1.18 -16.56 -17.75
N TYR A 20 -1.58 -15.57 -16.94
CA TYR A 20 -0.63 -14.73 -16.20
C TYR A 20 0.29 -15.53 -15.24
N GLN A 21 -0.18 -16.68 -14.74
CA GLN A 21 0.61 -17.57 -13.89
C GLN A 21 1.64 -18.34 -14.70
N ILE A 22 1.26 -18.82 -15.89
CA ILE A 22 2.17 -19.45 -16.86
C ILE A 22 3.24 -18.44 -17.28
N ASP A 23 2.83 -17.24 -17.67
CA ASP A 23 3.73 -16.16 -18.06
C ASP A 23 4.71 -15.79 -16.95
N ALA A 24 4.27 -15.84 -15.68
CA ALA A 24 5.16 -15.65 -14.53
C ALA A 24 6.21 -16.76 -14.41
N VAL A 25 5.84 -18.03 -14.59
CA VAL A 25 6.79 -19.16 -14.61
C VAL A 25 7.81 -18.99 -15.74
N LEU A 26 7.37 -18.60 -16.93
CA LEU A 26 8.22 -18.36 -18.09
C LEU A 26 9.21 -17.22 -17.83
N ARG A 27 8.75 -16.08 -17.30
CA ARG A 27 9.61 -14.95 -16.94
C ARG A 27 10.63 -15.31 -15.86
N VAL A 28 10.26 -16.14 -14.88
CA VAL A 28 11.22 -16.66 -13.88
C VAL A 28 12.30 -17.52 -14.55
N SER A 29 11.91 -18.41 -15.47
CA SER A 29 12.85 -19.21 -16.24
C SER A 29 13.81 -18.35 -17.07
N ASP A 30 13.29 -17.33 -17.75
CA ASP A 30 14.08 -16.42 -18.58
C ASP A 30 15.02 -15.54 -17.75
N ALA A 31 14.58 -15.04 -16.60
CA ALA A 31 15.46 -14.32 -15.67
C ALA A 31 16.68 -15.18 -15.28
N TYR A 32 16.47 -16.46 -14.95
CA TYR A 32 17.56 -17.38 -14.64
C TYR A 32 18.46 -17.75 -15.83
N ARG A 33 17.95 -17.65 -17.06
CA ARG A 33 18.74 -17.81 -18.29
C ARG A 33 19.59 -16.58 -18.57
N ASN A 34 19.06 -15.40 -18.28
CA ASN A 34 19.72 -14.11 -18.44
C ASN A 34 20.72 -13.79 -17.31
N GLY A 35 21.05 -14.76 -16.47
CA GLY A 35 22.13 -14.65 -15.49
C GLY A 35 21.68 -14.28 -14.07
N ALA A 36 20.39 -13.98 -13.83
CA ALA A 36 19.91 -13.73 -12.47
C ALA A 36 20.12 -14.98 -11.59
N ARG A 37 20.56 -14.76 -10.36
CA ARG A 37 20.73 -15.84 -9.38
C ARG A 37 19.54 -15.95 -8.43
N ASN A 38 19.03 -14.82 -7.97
CA ASN A 38 18.01 -14.71 -6.94
C ASN A 38 16.86 -13.82 -7.43
N VAL A 39 15.81 -14.46 -7.93
CA VAL A 39 14.62 -13.77 -8.45
C VAL A 39 13.61 -13.56 -7.33
N LEU A 40 13.09 -12.35 -7.17
CA LEU A 40 11.92 -12.05 -6.34
C LEU A 40 10.68 -11.96 -7.21
N LEU A 41 9.70 -12.81 -6.90
CA LEU A 41 8.38 -12.81 -7.50
C LEU A 41 7.41 -12.06 -6.58
N CYS A 42 7.03 -10.85 -7.01
CA CYS A 42 6.00 -10.06 -6.38
C CYS A 42 4.64 -10.50 -6.94
N ALA A 43 3.81 -11.15 -6.12
CA ALA A 43 2.45 -11.51 -6.52
C ALA A 43 1.44 -11.10 -5.46
N PRO A 44 0.41 -10.32 -5.84
CA PRO A 44 -0.68 -9.95 -4.94
C PRO A 44 -1.29 -11.16 -4.22
N THR A 45 -1.87 -10.92 -3.04
CA THR A 45 -2.60 -11.98 -2.33
C THR A 45 -3.78 -12.43 -3.19
N GLY A 46 -3.93 -13.74 -3.38
CA GLY A 46 -4.93 -14.31 -4.30
C GLY A 46 -4.43 -14.55 -5.73
N ALA A 47 -3.25 -14.05 -6.13
CA ALA A 47 -2.67 -14.31 -7.46
C ALA A 47 -2.13 -15.75 -7.64
N GLY A 48 -2.18 -16.59 -6.60
CA GLY A 48 -1.73 -17.98 -6.67
C GLY A 48 -0.23 -18.19 -6.58
N LYS A 49 0.48 -17.44 -5.71
CA LYS A 49 1.93 -17.60 -5.44
C LYS A 49 2.36 -19.06 -5.31
N THR A 50 1.67 -19.80 -4.44
CA THR A 50 1.98 -21.21 -4.15
C THR A 50 1.83 -22.10 -5.39
N ARG A 51 0.83 -21.84 -6.26
CA ARG A 51 0.62 -22.57 -7.52
C ARG A 51 1.77 -22.32 -8.49
N ILE A 52 2.14 -21.05 -8.70
CA ILE A 52 3.27 -20.67 -9.56
C ILE A 52 4.56 -21.35 -9.08
N SER A 53 4.83 -21.28 -7.78
CA SER A 53 6.03 -21.89 -7.23
C SER A 53 6.05 -23.42 -7.24
N ALA A 54 4.88 -24.07 -7.14
CA ALA A 54 4.76 -25.52 -7.31
C ALA A 54 5.15 -25.93 -8.74
N CYS A 55 4.76 -25.17 -9.77
CA CYS A 55 5.22 -25.37 -11.14
C CYS A 55 6.73 -25.19 -11.29
N VAL A 56 7.32 -24.19 -10.62
CA VAL A 56 8.79 -24.01 -10.65
C VAL A 56 9.50 -25.19 -9.97
N ALA A 57 8.95 -25.73 -8.87
CA ALA A 57 9.45 -26.95 -8.23
C ALA A 57 9.28 -28.19 -9.12
N TYR A 58 8.13 -28.33 -9.79
CA TYR A 58 7.86 -29.37 -10.77
C TYR A 58 8.92 -29.39 -11.88
N LEU A 59 9.22 -28.23 -12.46
CA LEU A 59 10.29 -28.09 -13.46
C LEU A 59 11.67 -28.46 -12.91
N ALA A 60 11.97 -28.13 -11.64
CA ALA A 60 13.23 -28.53 -11.03
C ALA A 60 13.33 -30.07 -10.90
N SER A 61 12.26 -30.71 -10.41
CA SER A 61 12.18 -32.16 -10.24
C SER A 61 12.28 -32.93 -11.55
N ASN A 62 11.59 -32.48 -12.60
CA ASN A 62 11.66 -33.06 -13.96
C ASN A 62 13.06 -32.92 -14.57
N ASN A 63 13.81 -31.88 -14.18
CA ASN A 63 15.20 -31.69 -14.57
C ASN A 63 16.21 -32.43 -13.68
N GLY A 64 15.73 -33.33 -12.81
CA GLY A 64 16.57 -34.10 -11.90
C GLY A 64 17.27 -33.23 -10.84
N LYS A 65 16.76 -32.04 -10.54
CA LYS A 65 17.33 -31.11 -9.56
C LYS A 65 16.55 -31.17 -8.25
N TYR A 66 17.29 -31.07 -7.15
CA TYR A 66 16.71 -30.93 -5.82
C TYR A 66 16.25 -29.50 -5.56
N SER A 67 15.09 -29.33 -4.93
CA SER A 67 14.52 -28.03 -4.59
C SER A 67 14.00 -27.99 -3.16
N HIS A 68 14.32 -26.92 -2.43
CA HIS A 68 13.77 -26.68 -1.10
C HIS A 68 12.76 -25.55 -1.13
N PHE A 69 11.56 -25.80 -0.59
CA PHE A 69 10.50 -24.83 -0.44
C PHE A 69 10.37 -24.44 1.02
N VAL A 70 10.79 -23.24 1.38
CA VAL A 70 10.80 -22.74 2.76
C VAL A 70 9.50 -22.00 3.04
N VAL A 71 8.78 -22.44 4.08
CA VAL A 71 7.60 -21.75 4.62
C VAL A 71 7.90 -21.17 5.98
N ASP A 72 7.34 -19.97 6.23
CA ASP A 72 7.52 -19.24 7.49
C ASP A 72 6.78 -19.87 8.67
N ARG A 73 5.78 -20.76 8.46
CA ARG A 73 4.97 -21.32 9.55
C ARG A 73 4.54 -22.75 9.33
N GLU A 74 4.29 -23.45 10.44
CA GLU A 74 3.90 -24.85 10.47
C GLU A 74 2.57 -25.16 9.78
N ASN A 75 1.58 -24.28 9.89
CA ASN A 75 0.27 -24.46 9.25
C ASN A 75 0.30 -24.30 7.72
N LEU A 76 1.31 -23.62 7.17
CA LEU A 76 1.49 -23.48 5.73
C LEU A 76 2.16 -24.70 5.08
N VAL A 77 2.82 -25.55 5.89
CA VAL A 77 3.49 -26.78 5.41
C VAL A 77 2.47 -27.70 4.75
N ASP A 78 1.38 -28.03 5.45
CA ASP A 78 0.34 -28.93 4.95
C ASP A 78 -0.38 -28.32 3.73
N GLN A 79 -0.65 -27.01 3.73
CA GLN A 79 -1.28 -26.34 2.60
C GLN A 79 -0.40 -26.37 1.34
N THR A 80 0.91 -26.16 1.51
CA THR A 80 1.88 -26.24 0.43
C THR A 80 2.03 -27.69 -0.05
N SER A 81 2.05 -28.66 0.87
CA SER A 81 2.10 -30.08 0.56
C SER A 81 0.92 -30.51 -0.31
N ARG A 82 -0.31 -30.11 0.05
CA ARG A 82 -1.52 -30.35 -0.76
C ARG A 82 -1.41 -29.71 -2.15
N THR A 83 -0.86 -28.51 -2.23
CA THR A 83 -0.63 -27.85 -3.53
C THR A 83 0.39 -28.65 -4.35
N PHE A 84 1.48 -29.11 -3.77
CA PHE A 84 2.47 -29.91 -4.50
C PHE A 84 1.86 -31.22 -5.03
N ASP A 85 0.97 -31.86 -4.27
CA ASP A 85 0.23 -33.05 -4.73
C ASP A 85 -0.68 -32.77 -5.93
N GLN A 86 -1.42 -31.66 -5.91
CA GLN A 86 -2.27 -31.24 -7.04
C GLN A 86 -1.49 -31.05 -8.35
N PHE A 87 -0.21 -30.70 -8.23
CA PHE A 87 0.70 -30.44 -9.34
C PHE A 87 1.61 -31.63 -9.67
N GLY A 88 1.37 -32.80 -9.06
CA GLY A 88 2.16 -34.01 -9.31
C GLY A 88 3.62 -33.91 -8.86
N VAL A 89 3.93 -33.03 -7.90
CA VAL A 89 5.28 -32.88 -7.36
C VAL A 89 5.47 -33.81 -6.17
N SER A 90 6.12 -34.95 -6.38
CA SER A 90 6.57 -35.83 -5.28
C SER A 90 7.52 -35.08 -4.35
N HIS A 91 7.22 -35.09 -3.06
CA HIS A 91 7.94 -34.28 -2.09
C HIS A 91 7.98 -34.88 -0.67
N GLY A 92 9.05 -34.54 0.04
CA GLY A 92 9.19 -34.75 1.48
C GLY A 92 8.93 -33.48 2.27
N VAL A 93 8.70 -33.65 3.58
CA VAL A 93 8.50 -32.55 4.52
C VAL A 93 9.53 -32.65 5.64
N VAL A 94 10.29 -31.57 5.83
CA VAL A 94 11.26 -31.42 6.92
C VAL A 94 10.63 -30.58 8.02
N GLN A 95 9.91 -31.27 8.89
CA GLN A 95 9.31 -30.75 10.12
C GLN A 95 9.31 -31.87 11.17
N GLN A 96 9.38 -31.50 12.45
CA GLN A 96 9.41 -32.48 13.54
C GLN A 96 8.18 -33.41 13.52
N LYS A 97 8.42 -34.72 13.43
CA LYS A 97 7.40 -35.79 13.46
C LYS A 97 6.33 -35.68 12.36
N HIS A 98 6.64 -35.04 11.22
CA HIS A 98 5.70 -34.99 10.11
C HIS A 98 5.58 -36.35 9.43
N TRP A 99 4.35 -36.81 9.18
CA TRP A 99 4.04 -38.12 8.58
C TRP A 99 4.67 -38.30 7.19
N ARG A 100 4.86 -37.19 6.46
CA ARG A 100 5.45 -37.13 5.12
C ARG A 100 6.96 -36.88 5.12
N TYR A 101 7.69 -37.37 6.12
CA TYR A 101 9.14 -37.29 6.12
C TYR A 101 9.73 -38.24 5.05
N ARG A 102 10.16 -37.68 3.91
CA ARG A 102 10.69 -38.41 2.76
C ARG A 102 11.94 -37.71 2.20
N PRO A 103 13.10 -37.82 2.87
CA PRO A 103 14.30 -37.06 2.51
C PRO A 103 14.88 -37.44 1.14
N TYR A 104 14.49 -38.59 0.58
CA TYR A 104 14.93 -39.06 -0.74
C TYR A 104 14.21 -38.37 -1.91
N GLU A 105 13.10 -37.66 -1.66
CA GLU A 105 12.37 -36.93 -2.70
C GLU A 105 13.13 -35.70 -3.19
N ARG A 106 12.97 -35.35 -4.47
CA ARG A 106 13.68 -34.21 -5.06
C ARG A 106 13.22 -32.86 -4.52
N ALA A 107 11.93 -32.75 -4.22
CA ALA A 107 11.37 -31.57 -3.59
C ALA A 107 11.23 -31.78 -2.07
N GLN A 108 11.68 -30.81 -1.28
CA GLN A 108 11.50 -30.81 0.17
C GLN A 108 10.80 -29.53 0.62
N ILE A 109 9.74 -29.65 1.41
CA ILE A 109 9.10 -28.51 2.08
C ILE A 109 9.74 -28.37 3.47
N LEU A 110 10.30 -27.20 3.76
CA LEU A 110 11.01 -26.90 4.98
C LEU A 110 10.24 -25.87 5.81
N SER A 111 9.96 -26.18 7.08
CA SER A 111 9.59 -25.14 8.04
C SER A 111 10.83 -24.35 8.44
N ILE A 112 10.77 -23.01 8.39
CA ILE A 112 11.89 -22.17 8.80
C ILE A 112 12.29 -22.39 10.26
N GLN A 113 11.32 -22.66 11.15
CA GLN A 113 11.59 -22.96 12.56
C GLN A 113 12.46 -24.22 12.71
N THR A 114 12.18 -25.25 11.91
CA THR A 114 12.97 -26.47 11.90
C THR A 114 14.38 -26.20 11.40
N VAL A 115 14.52 -25.41 10.32
CA VAL A 115 15.82 -25.00 9.77
C VAL A 115 16.63 -24.17 10.77
N MET A 116 16.01 -23.22 11.48
CA MET A 116 16.68 -22.41 12.50
C MET A 116 17.17 -23.25 13.68
N ARG A 117 16.44 -24.30 14.05
CA ARG A 117 16.77 -25.16 15.18
C ARG A 117 17.78 -26.27 14.85
N ARG A 118 17.68 -26.85 13.66
CA ARG A 118 18.41 -28.08 13.28
C ARG A 118 19.45 -27.89 12.18
N GLY A 119 19.50 -26.71 11.57
CA GLY A 119 20.29 -26.46 10.38
C GLY A 119 19.53 -26.78 9.09
N TRP A 120 20.12 -26.36 7.98
CA TRP A 120 19.58 -26.60 6.65
C TRP A 120 19.94 -28.03 6.20
N PRO A 121 18.99 -28.82 5.66
CA PRO A 121 19.32 -30.14 5.13
C PRO A 121 20.15 -29.99 3.86
N ASP A 122 21.40 -30.42 3.85
CA ASP A 122 22.33 -30.21 2.72
C ASP A 122 22.64 -31.47 1.91
N ASP A 123 22.10 -32.62 2.32
CA ASP A 123 22.28 -33.88 1.63
C ASP A 123 20.91 -34.48 1.26
N PRO A 124 20.55 -34.53 -0.04
CA PRO A 124 21.28 -33.98 -1.19
C PRO A 124 21.17 -32.44 -1.31
N GLN A 125 22.20 -31.80 -1.85
CA GLN A 125 22.24 -30.33 -1.93
C GLN A 125 21.21 -29.78 -2.94
N PRO A 126 20.37 -28.80 -2.55
CA PRO A 126 19.39 -28.20 -3.45
C PRO A 126 20.08 -27.35 -4.53
N LYS A 127 19.51 -27.33 -5.74
CA LYS A 127 19.88 -26.38 -6.81
C LYS A 127 18.86 -25.26 -7.00
N LEU A 128 17.73 -25.35 -6.30
CA LEU A 128 16.69 -24.33 -6.23
C LEU A 128 16.22 -24.17 -4.78
N VAL A 129 16.14 -22.94 -4.31
CA VAL A 129 15.57 -22.60 -3.01
C VAL A 129 14.44 -21.60 -3.22
N ILE A 130 13.22 -22.02 -2.92
CA ILE A 130 12.02 -21.21 -2.97
C ILE A 130 11.69 -20.75 -1.55
N VAL A 131 11.39 -19.48 -1.36
CA VAL A 131 11.14 -18.88 -0.05
C VAL A 131 9.81 -18.16 -0.08
N ASP A 132 8.81 -18.72 0.60
CA ASP A 132 7.53 -18.03 0.78
C ASP A 132 7.65 -16.95 1.85
N GLU A 133 6.88 -15.87 1.68
CA GLU A 133 6.96 -14.64 2.48
C GLU A 133 8.40 -14.15 2.70
N CYS A 134 9.17 -14.09 1.62
CA CYS A 134 10.60 -13.75 1.65
C CYS A 134 10.90 -12.36 2.24
N HIS A 135 9.89 -11.48 2.34
CA HIS A 135 9.96 -10.18 3.01
C HIS A 135 10.30 -10.29 4.51
N THR A 136 10.17 -11.46 5.13
CA THR A 136 10.54 -11.70 6.54
C THR A 136 12.05 -11.76 6.78
N VAL A 137 12.83 -12.07 5.74
CA VAL A 137 14.30 -12.09 5.73
C VAL A 137 14.91 -12.85 6.92
N HIS A 138 14.74 -14.18 6.91
CA HIS A 138 15.36 -15.05 7.91
C HIS A 138 16.84 -15.26 7.67
N ALA A 139 17.65 -15.25 8.73
CA ALA A 139 19.11 -15.38 8.65
C ALA A 139 19.59 -16.68 7.94
N PRO A 140 19.02 -17.88 8.17
CA PRO A 140 19.41 -19.09 7.45
C PRO A 140 19.15 -18.97 5.94
N THR A 141 18.03 -18.37 5.56
CA THR A 141 17.66 -18.15 4.17
C THR A 141 18.57 -17.13 3.50
N LYS A 142 18.87 -15.99 4.15
CA LYS A 142 19.83 -15.00 3.64
C LYS A 142 21.21 -15.64 3.41
N LYS A 143 21.68 -16.43 4.37
CA LYS A 143 22.97 -17.15 4.26
C LYS A 143 22.97 -18.14 3.09
N ARG A 144 21.89 -18.91 2.92
CA ARG A 144 21.74 -19.85 1.80
C ARG A 144 21.80 -19.14 0.44
N LEU A 145 20.99 -18.09 0.27
CA LEU A 145 20.93 -17.37 -1.00
C LEU A 145 22.22 -16.60 -1.32
N ALA A 146 22.94 -16.14 -0.28
CA ALA A 146 24.23 -15.49 -0.43
C ALA A 146 25.37 -16.46 -0.79
N ALA A 147 25.27 -17.75 -0.42
CA ALA A 147 26.28 -18.75 -0.78
C ALA A 147 26.36 -19.01 -2.29
N GLY A 148 25.27 -18.77 -3.03
CA GLY A 148 25.24 -18.86 -4.49
C GLY A 148 25.34 -20.29 -5.04
N ASP A 149 25.17 -21.30 -4.18
CA ASP A 149 25.20 -22.73 -4.50
C ASP A 149 23.89 -23.24 -5.13
N ALA A 150 22.80 -22.52 -4.89
CA ALA A 150 21.48 -22.71 -5.47
C ALA A 150 20.93 -21.41 -6.07
N ARG A 151 19.97 -21.53 -6.99
CA ARG A 151 19.15 -20.38 -7.44
C ARG A 151 18.09 -20.07 -6.39
N GLY A 152 17.85 -18.79 -6.12
CA GLY A 152 16.83 -18.32 -5.18
C GLY A 152 15.56 -17.84 -5.88
N LEU A 153 14.39 -18.31 -5.43
CA LEU A 153 13.08 -17.74 -5.78
C LEU A 153 12.40 -17.22 -4.52
N GLY A 154 12.36 -15.91 -4.32
CA GLY A 154 11.59 -15.29 -3.24
C GLY A 154 10.15 -15.04 -3.68
N LEU A 155 9.16 -15.33 -2.84
CA LEU A 155 7.76 -15.06 -3.11
C LEU A 155 7.23 -14.08 -2.06
N THR A 156 6.56 -13.01 -2.50
CA THR A 156 5.81 -12.17 -1.56
C THR A 156 4.73 -11.34 -2.24
N ALA A 157 3.69 -10.95 -1.51
CA ALA A 157 2.76 -9.90 -1.94
C ALA A 157 3.26 -8.48 -1.64
N THR A 158 4.26 -8.33 -0.76
CA THR A 158 4.60 -7.04 -0.15
C THR A 158 6.13 -6.90 -0.07
N PRO A 159 6.80 -6.59 -1.19
CA PRO A 159 8.26 -6.48 -1.25
C PRO A 159 8.79 -5.14 -0.70
N PHE A 160 8.22 -4.65 0.41
CA PHE A 160 8.57 -3.35 1.00
C PHE A 160 9.67 -3.43 2.07
N THR A 161 10.12 -4.65 2.40
CA THR A 161 11.19 -4.84 3.38
C THR A 161 12.50 -4.28 2.85
N LYS A 162 13.16 -3.48 3.68
CA LYS A 162 14.47 -2.88 3.36
C LYS A 162 15.55 -3.95 3.18
N GLY A 163 16.45 -3.73 2.23
CA GLY A 163 17.57 -4.64 1.95
C GLY A 163 17.19 -5.89 1.15
N LEU A 164 15.96 -6.02 0.64
CA LEU A 164 15.61 -7.11 -0.28
C LEU A 164 16.44 -7.07 -1.57
N GLY A 165 16.84 -5.88 -2.03
CA GLY A 165 17.72 -5.71 -3.19
C GLY A 165 19.16 -6.17 -2.97
N GLU A 166 19.58 -6.42 -1.72
CA GLU A 166 20.87 -7.07 -1.43
C GLU A 166 20.82 -8.59 -1.63
N ILE A 167 19.61 -9.17 -1.60
CA ILE A 167 19.39 -10.61 -1.63
C ILE A 167 18.94 -11.05 -3.02
N TYR A 168 18.05 -10.27 -3.63
CA TYR A 168 17.43 -10.56 -4.91
C TYR A 168 17.90 -9.58 -5.98
N ASP A 169 18.39 -10.12 -7.09
CA ASP A 169 18.99 -9.37 -8.20
C ASP A 169 18.02 -9.14 -9.37
N ALA A 170 16.85 -9.77 -9.35
CA ALA A 170 15.77 -9.54 -10.31
C ALA A 170 14.40 -9.48 -9.61
N LEU A 171 13.54 -8.55 -10.03
CA LEU A 171 12.16 -8.40 -9.57
C LEU A 171 11.19 -8.70 -10.71
N ILE A 172 10.23 -9.57 -10.46
CA ILE A 172 9.17 -9.91 -11.40
C ILE A 172 7.82 -9.69 -10.72
N ASN A 173 7.01 -8.76 -11.22
CA ASN A 173 5.60 -8.68 -10.84
C ASN A 173 4.81 -9.73 -11.61
N VAL A 174 4.14 -10.65 -10.91
CA VAL A 174 3.26 -11.65 -11.55
C VAL A 174 2.19 -10.94 -12.37
N GLU A 175 1.43 -10.08 -11.71
CA GLU A 175 0.40 -9.22 -12.28
C GLU A 175 0.09 -8.13 -11.25
N THR A 176 -0.51 -7.01 -11.67
CA THR A 176 -0.95 -5.95 -10.76
C THR A 176 -2.34 -6.24 -10.19
N THR A 177 -2.67 -5.70 -9.02
CA THR A 177 -3.98 -5.95 -8.39
C THR A 177 -5.12 -5.48 -9.29
N ASN A 178 -4.99 -4.32 -9.93
CA ASN A 178 -6.01 -3.79 -10.83
C ASN A 178 -6.22 -4.68 -12.05
N ARG A 179 -5.14 -5.17 -12.68
CA ARG A 179 -5.22 -6.13 -13.78
C ARG A 179 -5.87 -7.46 -13.38
N LEU A 180 -5.56 -7.96 -12.18
CA LEU A 180 -6.22 -9.16 -11.67
C LEU A 180 -7.72 -8.94 -11.44
N ILE A 181 -8.14 -7.75 -11.03
CA ILE A 181 -9.57 -7.41 -10.91
C ILE A 181 -10.21 -7.34 -12.30
N GLU A 182 -9.58 -6.67 -13.27
CA GLU A 182 -10.06 -6.58 -14.67
C GLU A 182 -10.25 -7.95 -15.32
N GLN A 183 -9.32 -8.88 -15.06
CA GLN A 183 -9.37 -10.26 -15.58
C GLN A 183 -10.37 -11.16 -14.83
N GLY A 184 -11.08 -10.66 -13.81
CA GLY A 184 -11.95 -11.46 -12.95
C GLY A 184 -11.21 -12.46 -12.08
N ALA A 185 -9.89 -12.29 -11.92
CA ALA A 185 -9.06 -13.13 -11.07
C ALA A 185 -9.18 -12.77 -9.58
N LEU A 186 -9.50 -11.51 -9.28
CA LEU A 186 -9.87 -10.97 -7.98
C LEU A 186 -11.22 -10.22 -8.12
N VAL A 187 -11.92 -10.02 -7.01
CA VAL A 187 -13.13 -9.18 -6.99
C VAL A 187 -12.77 -7.70 -6.87
N SER A 188 -13.68 -6.84 -7.34
CA SER A 188 -13.60 -5.41 -7.07
C SER A 188 -13.73 -5.12 -5.56
N TYR A 189 -13.40 -3.91 -5.11
CA TYR A 189 -13.52 -3.54 -3.71
C TYR A 189 -14.09 -2.15 -3.50
N ARG A 190 -14.74 -1.95 -2.35
CA ARG A 190 -15.35 -0.70 -1.93
C ARG A 190 -14.93 -0.37 -0.51
N ILE A 191 -14.40 0.84 -0.29
CA ILE A 191 -13.82 1.22 0.99
C ILE A 191 -14.67 2.29 1.66
N TYR A 192 -15.03 2.08 2.92
CA TYR A 192 -15.70 3.06 3.77
C TYR A 192 -14.79 3.38 4.95
N SER A 193 -14.58 4.67 5.22
CA SER A 193 -13.77 5.15 6.35
C SER A 193 -14.60 6.11 7.21
N PRO A 194 -15.54 5.63 8.03
CA PRO A 194 -16.51 6.50 8.71
C PRO A 194 -15.88 7.29 9.86
N SER A 195 -15.45 6.61 10.92
CA SER A 195 -14.82 7.22 12.09
C SER A 195 -13.42 6.64 12.31
N GLN A 196 -12.47 7.48 12.70
CA GLN A 196 -11.10 7.07 12.99
C GLN A 196 -10.69 7.61 14.37
N PRO A 197 -9.93 6.83 15.18
CA PRO A 197 -9.44 7.31 16.45
C PRO A 197 -8.42 8.43 16.23
N ASP A 198 -8.51 9.48 17.05
CA ASP A 198 -7.47 10.50 17.08
C ASP A 198 -6.21 9.93 17.75
N MET A 199 -5.17 9.76 16.92
CA MET A 199 -3.86 9.23 17.30
C MET A 199 -2.83 10.33 17.58
N THR A 200 -3.25 11.60 17.63
CA THR A 200 -2.36 12.74 17.91
C THR A 200 -1.76 12.61 19.31
N GLY A 201 -0.43 12.70 19.39
CA GLY A 201 0.31 12.65 20.66
C GLY A 201 0.59 11.24 21.21
N VAL A 202 0.09 10.18 20.56
CA VAL A 202 0.35 8.79 20.99
C VAL A 202 1.83 8.44 20.79
N LYS A 203 2.44 7.83 21.81
CA LYS A 203 3.85 7.40 21.77
C LYS A 203 4.11 6.42 20.63
N ILE A 204 5.33 6.45 20.08
CA ILE A 204 5.75 5.59 18.98
C ILE A 204 6.81 4.60 19.48
N ASN A 205 6.55 3.30 19.34
CA ASN A 205 7.47 2.22 19.66
C ASN A 205 7.77 1.41 18.38
N ALA A 206 9.06 1.25 18.06
CA ALA A 206 9.51 0.51 16.87
C ALA A 206 8.85 0.97 15.54
N GLY A 207 8.47 2.25 15.45
CA GLY A 207 7.85 2.83 14.25
C GLY A 207 6.32 2.71 14.18
N GLU A 208 5.69 2.01 15.11
CA GLU A 208 4.23 1.90 15.27
C GLU A 208 3.76 2.60 16.56
N TRP A 209 2.45 2.86 16.69
CA TRP A 209 1.92 3.45 17.92
C TRP A 209 1.96 2.48 19.10
N GLU A 210 2.15 3.01 20.31
CA GLU A 210 2.08 2.22 21.53
C GLU A 210 0.70 1.58 21.69
N GLN A 211 0.68 0.25 21.79
CA GLN A 211 -0.55 -0.54 21.77
C GLN A 211 -1.54 -0.17 22.90
N LYS A 212 -1.06 0.10 24.12
CA LYS A 212 -1.95 0.40 25.25
C LYS A 212 -2.72 1.70 25.03
N GLU A 213 -2.03 2.76 24.65
CA GLU A 213 -2.65 4.05 24.38
C GLU A 213 -3.53 4.00 23.12
N ALA A 214 -3.06 3.31 22.07
CA ALA A 214 -3.84 3.08 20.85
C ALA A 214 -5.16 2.36 21.13
N THR A 215 -5.15 1.30 21.95
CA THR A 215 -6.37 0.60 22.36
C THR A 215 -7.34 1.53 23.07
N LYS A 216 -6.87 2.35 24.02
CA LYS A 216 -7.74 3.30 24.74
C LYS A 216 -8.43 4.30 23.80
N ARG A 217 -7.74 4.74 22.75
CA ARG A 217 -8.30 5.65 21.73
C ARG A 217 -9.29 4.91 20.82
N ALA A 218 -8.93 3.72 20.35
CA ALA A 218 -9.75 2.91 19.45
C ALA A 218 -11.05 2.40 20.07
N LEU A 219 -11.07 2.13 21.39
CA LEU A 219 -12.29 1.71 22.10
C LEU A 219 -13.45 2.70 21.94
N LYS A 220 -13.17 3.99 21.68
CA LYS A 220 -14.19 5.02 21.47
C LYS A 220 -14.95 4.88 20.14
N VAL A 221 -14.38 4.19 19.15
CA VAL A 221 -14.97 4.01 17.81
C VAL A 221 -15.45 2.58 17.57
N VAL A 222 -15.39 1.69 18.58
CA VAL A 222 -15.84 0.30 18.45
C VAL A 222 -17.35 0.19 18.22
N GLY A 223 -18.16 1.07 18.81
CA GLY A 223 -19.61 1.09 18.58
C GLY A 223 -19.96 1.29 17.11
N ASP A 224 -19.24 2.23 16.45
CA ASP A 224 -19.42 2.52 15.03
C ASP A 224 -19.04 1.32 14.14
N CYS A 225 -18.11 0.48 14.60
CA CYS A 225 -17.68 -0.71 13.85
C CYS A 225 -18.82 -1.69 13.59
N VAL A 226 -19.64 -1.96 14.60
CA VAL A 226 -20.75 -2.92 14.47
C VAL A 226 -21.85 -2.33 13.60
N SER A 227 -22.20 -1.06 13.79
CA SER A 227 -23.24 -0.40 12.98
C SER A 227 -22.85 -0.30 11.50
N GLU A 228 -21.59 -0.02 11.20
CA GLU A 228 -21.10 0.09 9.81
C GLU A 228 -21.02 -1.28 9.13
N TYR A 229 -20.70 -2.34 9.89
CA TYR A 229 -20.84 -3.71 9.39
C TYR A 229 -22.30 -4.05 9.07
N ILE A 230 -23.24 -3.75 9.96
CA ILE A 230 -24.69 -3.99 9.71
C ILE A 230 -25.18 -3.19 8.49
N LYS A 231 -24.65 -2.00 8.25
CA LYS A 231 -25.07 -1.15 7.14
C LYS A 231 -24.51 -1.62 5.80
N HIS A 232 -23.25 -2.04 5.77
CA HIS A 232 -22.53 -2.29 4.52
C HIS A 232 -22.23 -3.77 4.29
N GLY A 233 -21.77 -4.48 5.31
CA GLY A 233 -21.28 -5.86 5.22
C GLY A 233 -22.22 -6.93 5.76
N ASN A 234 -23.47 -6.58 6.12
CA ASN A 234 -24.38 -7.51 6.78
C ASN A 234 -24.53 -8.82 6.01
N SER A 235 -24.60 -9.93 6.75
CA SER A 235 -24.64 -11.30 6.23
C SER A 235 -23.35 -11.79 5.55
N GLN A 236 -22.38 -10.94 5.26
CA GLN A 236 -21.11 -11.38 4.68
C GLN A 236 -20.15 -11.86 5.77
N LYS A 237 -19.40 -12.91 5.47
CA LYS A 237 -18.28 -13.31 6.33
C LYS A 237 -17.25 -12.20 6.40
N PHE A 238 -16.71 -11.97 7.59
CA PHE A 238 -15.73 -10.90 7.79
C PHE A 238 -14.49 -11.31 8.59
N ILE A 239 -13.40 -10.60 8.32
CA ILE A 239 -12.20 -10.59 9.17
C ILE A 239 -12.06 -9.19 9.77
N CYS A 240 -11.93 -9.12 11.09
CA CYS A 240 -11.72 -7.87 11.82
C CYS A 240 -10.33 -7.86 12.45
N SER A 241 -9.56 -6.80 12.21
CA SER A 241 -8.24 -6.61 12.82
C SER A 241 -8.32 -5.72 14.06
N ALA A 242 -7.87 -6.24 15.18
CA ALA A 242 -7.80 -5.58 16.49
C ALA A 242 -6.35 -5.23 16.87
N ILE A 243 -6.20 -4.36 17.87
CA ILE A 243 -4.88 -3.88 18.34
C ILE A 243 -4.28 -4.85 19.35
N THR A 244 -5.09 -5.32 20.30
CA THR A 244 -4.71 -6.23 21.38
C THR A 244 -5.78 -7.30 21.55
N VAL A 245 -5.48 -8.37 22.30
CA VAL A 245 -6.46 -9.41 22.64
C VAL A 245 -7.65 -8.83 23.41
N ASP A 246 -7.43 -7.87 24.29
CA ASP A 246 -8.52 -7.22 25.04
C ASP A 246 -9.40 -6.37 24.12
N HIS A 247 -8.82 -5.68 23.15
CA HIS A 247 -9.59 -4.99 22.12
C HIS A 247 -10.41 -5.98 21.28
N ALA A 248 -9.84 -7.12 20.91
CA ALA A 248 -10.54 -8.17 20.18
C ALA A 248 -11.74 -8.74 20.96
N ARG A 249 -11.59 -8.91 22.28
CA ARG A 249 -12.67 -9.36 23.17
C ARG A 249 -13.79 -8.34 23.30
N GLU A 250 -13.47 -7.05 23.34
CA GLU A 250 -14.50 -6.01 23.37
C GLU A 250 -15.25 -5.92 22.03
N LEU A 251 -14.55 -5.99 20.89
CA LEU A 251 -15.17 -6.10 19.57
C LEU A 251 -16.10 -7.32 19.52
N HIS A 252 -15.61 -8.48 19.97
CA HIS A 252 -16.42 -9.71 20.04
C HIS A 252 -17.68 -9.49 20.88
N ARG A 253 -17.57 -8.92 22.08
CA ARG A 253 -18.72 -8.64 22.95
C ARG A 253 -19.78 -7.79 22.26
N GLN A 254 -19.37 -6.77 21.51
CA GLN A 254 -20.27 -5.85 20.81
C GLN A 254 -20.94 -6.52 19.59
N PHE A 255 -20.20 -7.30 18.80
CA PHE A 255 -20.79 -8.08 17.71
C PHE A 255 -21.79 -9.12 18.24
N THR A 256 -21.44 -9.84 19.31
CA THR A 256 -22.35 -10.80 19.94
C THR A 256 -23.60 -10.12 20.50
N ALA A 257 -23.46 -8.95 21.13
CA ALA A 257 -24.61 -8.18 21.63
C ALA A 257 -25.56 -7.73 20.51
N ALA A 258 -25.05 -7.55 19.28
CA ALA A 258 -25.83 -7.28 18.08
C ALA A 258 -26.36 -8.55 17.39
N GLY A 259 -26.18 -9.74 17.99
CA GLY A 259 -26.64 -11.02 17.43
C GLY A 259 -25.74 -11.58 16.32
N ILE A 260 -24.52 -11.05 16.15
CA ILE A 260 -23.58 -11.49 15.11
C ILE A 260 -22.55 -12.43 15.72
N GLN A 261 -22.63 -13.71 15.34
CA GLN A 261 -21.73 -14.74 15.86
C GLN A 261 -20.32 -14.56 15.32
N CYS A 262 -19.37 -14.30 16.21
CA CYS A 262 -17.97 -14.09 15.88
C CYS A 262 -17.08 -14.96 16.78
N VAL A 263 -15.82 -15.15 16.37
CA VAL A 263 -14.81 -15.83 17.19
C VAL A 263 -13.56 -14.97 17.28
N VAL A 264 -13.00 -14.87 18.48
CA VAL A 264 -11.68 -14.27 18.70
C VAL A 264 -10.62 -15.28 18.27
N TYR A 265 -9.85 -14.95 17.24
CA TYR A 265 -8.86 -15.82 16.62
C TYR A 265 -7.45 -15.22 16.77
N THR A 266 -6.72 -15.67 17.79
CA THR A 266 -5.45 -15.09 18.24
C THR A 266 -4.37 -16.16 18.39
N SER A 267 -3.20 -15.79 18.92
CA SER A 267 -2.12 -16.76 19.17
C SER A 267 -2.31 -17.57 20.45
N ARG A 268 -3.46 -17.45 21.13
CA ARG A 268 -3.72 -18.11 22.42
C ARG A 268 -4.35 -19.49 22.26
N GLU A 269 -5.07 -19.71 21.16
CA GLU A 269 -5.71 -20.97 20.82
C GLU A 269 -4.66 -21.98 20.31
N THR A 270 -4.84 -23.25 20.67
CA THR A 270 -4.06 -24.41 20.23
C THR A 270 -4.20 -24.63 18.72
N LYS A 271 -3.36 -25.51 18.14
CA LYS A 271 -3.43 -25.80 16.70
C LYS A 271 -4.77 -26.46 16.36
N GLU A 272 -5.18 -27.40 17.18
CA GLU A 272 -6.42 -28.17 17.04
C GLU A 272 -7.64 -27.26 17.06
N GLU A 273 -7.75 -26.36 18.06
CA GLU A 273 -8.82 -25.35 18.12
C GLU A 273 -8.83 -24.44 16.90
N CYS A 274 -7.65 -24.07 16.39
CA CYS A 274 -7.56 -23.21 15.21
C CYS A 274 -8.05 -23.92 13.94
N ASP A 275 -7.69 -25.20 13.79
CA ASP A 275 -8.10 -26.00 12.65
C ASP A 275 -9.63 -26.24 12.69
N GLU A 276 -10.22 -26.43 13.88
CA GLU A 276 -11.67 -26.50 14.07
C GLU A 276 -12.39 -25.18 13.72
N ILE A 277 -11.90 -24.04 14.24
CA ILE A 277 -12.48 -22.72 13.97
C ILE A 277 -12.41 -22.40 12.47
N VAL A 278 -11.26 -22.64 11.84
CA VAL A 278 -11.09 -22.40 10.41
C VAL A 278 -11.95 -23.38 9.60
N GLY A 279 -12.02 -24.65 10.02
CA GLY A 279 -12.86 -25.66 9.38
C GLY A 279 -14.34 -25.28 9.38
N GLU A 280 -14.85 -24.81 10.51
CA GLU A 280 -16.23 -24.33 10.62
C GLU A 280 -16.44 -23.03 9.83
N PHE A 281 -15.56 -22.04 9.98
CA PHE A 281 -15.67 -20.76 9.29
C PHE A 281 -15.57 -20.88 7.77
N SER A 282 -14.90 -21.91 7.25
CA SER A 282 -14.77 -22.15 5.81
C SER A 282 -16.04 -22.68 5.16
N LYS A 283 -17.01 -23.21 5.92
CA LYS A 283 -18.26 -23.77 5.38
C LYS A 283 -19.16 -22.66 4.81
N PRO A 284 -19.76 -22.80 3.63
CA PRO A 284 -20.67 -21.78 3.07
C PRO A 284 -21.83 -21.41 4.01
N ASP A 285 -22.35 -22.39 4.75
CA ASP A 285 -23.44 -22.29 5.72
C ASP A 285 -22.96 -22.13 7.18
N SER A 286 -21.69 -21.79 7.39
CA SER A 286 -21.08 -21.65 8.72
C SER A 286 -21.98 -20.84 9.66
N TYR A 287 -22.02 -21.18 10.94
CA TYR A 287 -22.67 -20.29 11.92
C TYR A 287 -21.76 -19.15 12.36
N ILE A 288 -20.45 -19.20 12.08
CA ILE A 288 -19.49 -18.14 12.39
C ILE A 288 -19.52 -17.11 11.26
N ARG A 289 -19.85 -15.86 11.60
CA ARG A 289 -19.88 -14.72 10.65
C ARG A 289 -18.55 -13.95 10.63
N GLY A 290 -17.85 -13.88 11.76
CA GLY A 290 -16.67 -13.03 11.89
C GLY A 290 -15.49 -13.68 12.61
N LEU A 291 -14.28 -13.46 12.09
CA LEU A 291 -13.04 -13.75 12.82
C LEU A 291 -12.37 -12.45 13.25
N ILE A 292 -12.17 -12.27 14.56
CA ILE A 292 -11.53 -11.08 15.13
C ILE A 292 -10.10 -11.45 15.53
N THR A 293 -9.11 -10.86 14.87
CA THR A 293 -7.70 -11.22 15.03
C THR A 293 -6.83 -10.00 15.38
N VAL A 294 -5.67 -10.21 15.99
CA VAL A 294 -4.65 -9.16 16.16
C VAL A 294 -3.63 -9.19 15.02
N SER A 295 -3.18 -10.39 14.65
CA SER A 295 -2.16 -10.61 13.61
C SER A 295 -2.13 -12.05 13.07
N LYS A 296 -3.07 -12.93 13.47
CA LYS A 296 -3.03 -14.34 13.08
C LYS A 296 -3.72 -14.55 11.74
N ALA A 297 -4.89 -13.95 11.53
CA ALA A 297 -5.61 -14.07 10.25
C ALA A 297 -5.01 -13.21 9.12
N THR A 298 -3.99 -12.39 9.39
CA THR A 298 -3.31 -11.63 8.33
C THR A 298 -2.39 -12.52 7.48
N LYS A 299 -1.97 -13.69 7.98
CA LYS A 299 -1.03 -14.62 7.29
C LYS A 299 -1.50 -16.08 7.39
N GLY A 300 -1.51 -16.81 6.27
CA GLY A 300 -1.85 -18.23 6.25
C GLY A 300 -3.32 -18.58 6.52
N PHE A 301 -4.21 -17.63 6.25
CA PHE A 301 -5.66 -17.82 6.28
C PHE A 301 -6.19 -17.78 4.84
N ASP A 302 -6.93 -18.82 4.43
CA ASP A 302 -7.42 -18.97 3.05
C ASP A 302 -8.89 -19.40 3.01
N VAL A 303 -9.78 -18.40 3.08
CA VAL A 303 -11.23 -18.57 3.02
C VAL A 303 -11.78 -17.60 1.97
N PRO A 304 -12.07 -18.06 0.73
CA PRO A 304 -12.35 -17.19 -0.41
C PRO A 304 -13.64 -16.36 -0.29
N ASP A 305 -14.61 -16.83 0.48
CA ASP A 305 -15.95 -16.23 0.62
C ASP A 305 -16.03 -15.12 1.68
N VAL A 306 -14.90 -14.72 2.28
CA VAL A 306 -14.82 -13.51 3.12
C VAL A 306 -15.16 -12.28 2.28
N GLY A 307 -16.35 -11.72 2.47
CA GLY A 307 -16.86 -10.57 1.73
C GLY A 307 -16.56 -9.22 2.38
N CYS A 308 -16.18 -9.20 3.66
CA CYS A 308 -15.91 -7.97 4.39
C CYS A 308 -14.58 -8.01 5.18
N VAL A 309 -13.83 -6.92 5.14
CA VAL A 309 -12.61 -6.71 5.93
C VAL A 309 -12.78 -5.47 6.79
N ILE A 310 -12.59 -5.62 8.09
CA ILE A 310 -12.76 -4.55 9.07
C ILE A 310 -11.40 -4.20 9.70
N MET A 311 -11.00 -2.94 9.62
CA MET A 311 -9.73 -2.44 10.14
C MET A 311 -9.94 -1.59 11.40
N CYS A 312 -9.76 -2.19 12.57
CA CYS A 312 -9.82 -1.50 13.87
C CYS A 312 -8.42 -1.32 14.50
N ARG A 313 -7.35 -1.66 13.76
CA ARG A 313 -5.97 -1.42 14.17
C ARG A 313 -5.35 -0.26 13.38
N PRO A 314 -5.08 0.89 14.02
CA PRO A 314 -4.29 1.97 13.43
C PRO A 314 -2.85 1.54 13.16
N LEU A 315 -2.41 1.68 11.91
CA LEU A 315 -1.06 1.33 11.44
C LEU A 315 -0.34 2.56 10.90
N ARG A 316 0.82 2.88 11.47
CA ARG A 316 1.57 4.09 11.13
C ARG A 316 2.52 3.90 9.96
N LYS A 317 3.15 2.73 9.83
CA LYS A 317 4.13 2.43 8.78
C LYS A 317 3.86 1.14 8.03
N SER A 318 3.04 0.24 8.58
CA SER A 318 2.84 -1.09 8.01
C SER A 318 1.84 -1.13 6.84
N LEU A 319 2.25 -0.58 5.69
CA LEU A 319 1.53 -0.72 4.42
C LEU A 319 1.32 -2.21 4.05
N ALA A 320 2.33 -3.04 4.33
CA ALA A 320 2.30 -4.47 4.05
C ALA A 320 1.11 -5.16 4.76
N ASP A 321 0.87 -4.85 6.03
CA ASP A 321 -0.23 -5.46 6.79
C ASP A 321 -1.60 -5.08 6.22
N VAL A 322 -1.76 -3.82 5.76
CA VAL A 322 -2.99 -3.34 5.11
C VAL A 322 -3.27 -4.12 3.83
N ILE A 323 -2.26 -4.23 2.95
CA ILE A 323 -2.38 -4.96 1.66
C ILE A 323 -2.63 -6.45 1.91
N GLN A 324 -1.91 -7.07 2.85
CA GLN A 324 -2.10 -8.48 3.18
C GLN A 324 -3.50 -8.76 3.72
N LEU A 325 -4.03 -7.89 4.58
CA LEU A 325 -5.36 -8.02 5.15
C LEU A 325 -6.45 -7.84 4.08
N MET A 326 -6.39 -6.78 3.26
CA MET A 326 -7.32 -6.60 2.12
C MET A 326 -7.27 -7.80 1.18
N GLY A 327 -6.07 -8.30 0.91
CA GLY A 327 -5.83 -9.47 0.08
C GLY A 327 -6.57 -10.75 0.51
N ARG A 328 -6.96 -10.88 1.79
CA ARG A 328 -7.78 -12.00 2.26
C ARG A 328 -9.23 -11.93 1.75
N GLY A 329 -9.73 -10.72 1.53
CA GLY A 329 -11.06 -10.47 1.01
C GLY A 329 -11.13 -10.29 -0.52
N LEU A 330 -10.02 -10.12 -1.24
CA LEU A 330 -10.06 -9.86 -2.69
C LEU A 330 -10.28 -11.12 -3.55
N ARG A 331 -10.27 -12.30 -2.96
CA ARG A 331 -10.45 -13.56 -3.70
C ARG A 331 -11.87 -13.68 -4.23
N THR A 332 -12.00 -14.26 -5.42
CA THR A 332 -13.29 -14.65 -5.97
C THR A 332 -13.83 -15.88 -5.23
N SER A 333 -15.15 -15.94 -5.11
CA SER A 333 -15.86 -17.12 -4.59
C SER A 333 -17.08 -17.37 -5.48
N PRO A 334 -16.93 -18.16 -6.56
CA PRO A 334 -18.03 -18.47 -7.47
C PRO A 334 -19.19 -19.18 -6.78
N GLU A 335 -18.87 -20.08 -5.83
CA GLU A 335 -19.86 -20.86 -5.07
C GLU A 335 -20.83 -19.98 -4.26
N THR A 336 -20.32 -18.87 -3.71
CA THR A 336 -21.12 -17.92 -2.93
C THR A 336 -21.57 -16.72 -3.75
N GLY A 337 -21.25 -16.66 -5.05
CA GLY A 337 -21.59 -15.55 -5.94
C GLY A 337 -20.94 -14.21 -5.56
N LYS A 338 -19.80 -14.23 -4.87
CA LYS A 338 -19.15 -13.01 -4.38
C LYS A 338 -18.57 -12.18 -5.52
N THR A 339 -18.97 -10.91 -5.62
CA THR A 339 -18.59 -9.99 -6.71
C THR A 339 -17.78 -8.77 -6.26
N GLU A 340 -17.87 -8.38 -4.99
CA GLU A 340 -17.12 -7.27 -4.41
C GLU A 340 -16.63 -7.60 -2.99
N LEU A 341 -15.56 -6.91 -2.58
CA LEU A 341 -15.06 -6.85 -1.21
C LEU A 341 -15.45 -5.52 -0.57
N ILE A 342 -16.02 -5.58 0.62
CA ILE A 342 -16.30 -4.40 1.45
C ILE A 342 -15.17 -4.21 2.47
N VAL A 343 -14.55 -3.03 2.47
CA VAL A 343 -13.52 -2.66 3.44
C VAL A 343 -14.06 -1.56 4.35
N LEU A 344 -14.09 -1.83 5.66
CA LEU A 344 -14.49 -0.88 6.69
C LEU A 344 -13.25 -0.45 7.47
N ASP A 345 -12.75 0.74 7.19
CA ASP A 345 -11.56 1.30 7.80
C ASP A 345 -11.91 2.23 8.97
N HIS A 346 -11.92 1.70 10.18
CA HIS A 346 -12.13 2.46 11.41
C HIS A 346 -10.81 3.01 11.99
N SER A 347 -9.74 3.01 11.20
CA SER A 347 -8.38 3.30 11.66
C SER A 347 -7.65 4.38 10.83
N GLY A 348 -8.28 4.83 9.74
CA GLY A 348 -7.70 5.78 8.80
C GLY A 348 -6.46 5.24 8.10
N ASN A 349 -6.34 3.93 7.96
CA ASN A 349 -5.20 3.30 7.31
C ASN A 349 -5.20 3.57 5.81
N ILE A 350 -6.36 3.43 5.15
CA ILE A 350 -6.50 3.66 3.72
C ILE A 350 -6.31 5.13 3.39
N GLU A 351 -6.86 6.05 4.20
CA GLU A 351 -6.62 7.48 4.01
C GLU A 351 -5.13 7.83 4.10
N ARG A 352 -4.41 7.20 5.03
CA ARG A 352 -2.99 7.42 5.27
C ARG A 352 -2.08 6.86 4.18
N PHE A 353 -2.46 5.72 3.60
CA PHE A 353 -1.69 4.99 2.60
C PHE A 353 -2.32 5.09 1.20
N TRP A 354 -3.18 6.08 0.95
CA TRP A 354 -3.97 6.15 -0.27
C TRP A 354 -3.10 6.14 -1.52
N ASP A 355 -2.09 7.01 -1.56
CA ASP A 355 -1.20 7.14 -2.71
C ASP A 355 -0.40 5.84 -2.91
N GLU A 356 0.19 5.30 -1.85
CA GLU A 356 1.01 4.09 -1.92
C GLU A 356 0.20 2.85 -2.35
N ILE A 357 -1.04 2.69 -1.86
CA ILE A 357 -1.90 1.56 -2.24
C ILE A 357 -2.30 1.69 -3.71
N ASN A 358 -2.75 2.88 -4.15
CA ASN A 358 -3.17 3.08 -5.54
C ASN A 358 -2.01 2.89 -6.51
N GLU A 359 -0.83 3.43 -6.21
CA GLU A 359 0.38 3.24 -7.03
C GLU A 359 0.78 1.77 -7.11
N PHE A 360 0.81 1.07 -5.97
CA PHE A 360 1.18 -0.35 -5.92
C PHE A 360 0.16 -1.25 -6.63
N PHE A 361 -1.14 -0.97 -6.51
CA PHE A 361 -2.18 -1.76 -7.17
C PHE A 361 -2.19 -1.56 -8.69
N GLU A 362 -1.76 -0.39 -9.16
CA GLU A 362 -1.67 -0.06 -10.58
C GLU A 362 -0.39 -0.62 -11.21
N THR A 363 0.76 -0.42 -10.56
CA THR A 363 2.08 -0.65 -11.17
C THR A 363 2.84 -1.87 -10.62
N GLY A 364 2.41 -2.41 -9.48
CA GLY A 364 3.16 -3.41 -8.74
C GLY A 364 4.39 -2.82 -8.04
N ALA A 365 5.40 -3.67 -7.79
CA ALA A 365 6.67 -3.21 -7.23
C ALA A 365 7.61 -2.74 -8.35
N VAL A 366 8.11 -1.51 -8.25
CA VAL A 366 8.99 -0.93 -9.30
C VAL A 366 10.44 -1.33 -9.08
N GLU A 367 10.94 -1.15 -7.87
CA GLU A 367 12.32 -1.49 -7.49
C GLU A 367 12.37 -2.07 -6.08
N LEU A 368 13.38 -2.90 -5.84
CA LEU A 368 13.71 -3.36 -4.49
C LEU A 368 14.59 -2.32 -3.77
N ASP A 369 14.44 -2.26 -2.45
CA ASP A 369 15.29 -1.45 -1.59
C ASP A 369 16.67 -2.11 -1.46
N ASP A 370 17.70 -1.42 -1.93
CA ASP A 370 19.11 -1.84 -1.93
C ASP A 370 19.91 -1.27 -0.75
N GLY A 371 19.22 -0.74 0.28
CA GLY A 371 19.84 -0.15 1.47
C GLY A 371 20.54 1.20 1.25
N LYS A 372 20.67 1.68 0.00
CA LYS A 372 21.31 2.97 -0.30
C LYS A 372 20.32 4.12 -0.11
N LYS A 373 20.81 5.24 0.44
CA LYS A 373 20.01 6.48 0.52
C LYS A 373 19.76 7.00 -0.90
N LYS A 374 18.59 6.68 -1.46
CA LYS A 374 18.16 7.22 -2.75
C LYS A 374 17.81 8.70 -2.59
N PRO A 375 18.14 9.56 -3.58
CA PRO A 375 17.61 10.92 -3.62
C PRO A 375 16.09 10.84 -3.60
N LYS A 376 15.43 11.72 -2.84
CA LYS A 376 13.96 11.82 -2.86
C LYS A 376 13.55 12.04 -4.32
N SER A 377 12.90 11.06 -4.93
CA SER A 377 12.24 11.27 -6.22
C SER A 377 11.26 12.42 -6.04
N GLU A 378 11.26 13.37 -6.98
CA GLU A 378 10.24 14.41 -7.02
C GLU A 378 8.89 13.70 -7.16
N LYS A 379 8.07 13.71 -6.08
CA LYS A 379 6.70 13.24 -6.17
C LYS A 379 6.02 14.07 -7.26
N LYS A 380 5.69 13.44 -8.40
CA LYS A 380 4.84 14.07 -9.43
C LYS A 380 3.59 14.59 -8.72
N LYS A 381 3.21 15.84 -8.99
CA LYS A 381 1.95 16.37 -8.48
C LYS A 381 0.82 15.44 -8.97
N PRO A 382 -0.04 14.94 -8.08
CA PRO A 382 -1.14 14.08 -8.50
C PRO A 382 -2.02 14.87 -9.47
N LYS A 383 -2.50 14.19 -10.52
CA LYS A 383 -3.49 14.76 -11.42
C LYS A 383 -4.76 15.04 -10.61
N ALA A 384 -5.57 16.01 -11.02
CA ALA A 384 -6.79 16.39 -10.31
C ALA A 384 -7.78 15.21 -10.13
N GLU A 385 -7.76 14.26 -11.07
CA GLU A 385 -8.56 13.02 -11.08
C GLU A 385 -8.10 11.96 -10.07
N ASP A 386 -6.83 12.01 -9.61
CA ASP A 386 -6.27 11.03 -8.69
C ASP A 386 -6.36 11.46 -7.21
N VAL A 387 -6.91 12.65 -6.95
CA VAL A 387 -7.09 13.15 -5.58
C VAL A 387 -8.12 12.29 -4.85
N MET A 388 -7.76 11.82 -3.66
CA MET A 388 -8.66 11.11 -2.76
C MET A 388 -9.83 12.01 -2.35
N VAL A 389 -11.05 11.48 -2.43
CA VAL A 389 -12.26 12.11 -1.91
C VAL A 389 -12.93 11.14 -0.94
N LYS A 390 -13.27 11.68 0.24
CA LYS A 390 -14.11 11.01 1.23
C LYS A 390 -15.52 11.57 1.11
N CYS A 391 -16.48 10.71 0.80
CA CYS A 391 -17.88 11.14 0.69
C CYS A 391 -18.41 11.62 2.06
N PRO A 392 -18.97 12.83 2.17
CA PRO A 392 -19.51 13.32 3.45
C PRO A 392 -20.80 12.61 3.88
N HIS A 393 -21.50 11.94 2.95
CA HIS A 393 -22.77 11.28 3.23
C HIS A 393 -22.59 9.80 3.64
N CYS A 394 -21.77 9.05 2.90
CA CYS A 394 -21.58 7.61 3.16
C CYS A 394 -20.17 7.21 3.58
N SER A 395 -19.24 8.16 3.70
CA SER A 395 -17.84 7.91 4.08
C SER A 395 -17.06 6.99 3.14
N HIS A 396 -17.59 6.74 1.93
CA HIS A 396 -16.89 5.99 0.90
C HIS A 396 -15.65 6.76 0.41
N LEU A 397 -14.50 6.10 0.39
CA LEU A 397 -13.25 6.62 -0.17
C LEU A 397 -13.14 6.27 -1.65
N HIS A 398 -12.96 7.27 -2.49
CA HIS A 398 -12.82 7.09 -3.94
C HIS A 398 -11.98 8.21 -4.58
N LYS A 399 -11.50 7.98 -5.80
CA LYS A 399 -10.88 9.03 -6.63
C LYS A 399 -11.89 10.13 -6.98
N ALA A 400 -11.43 11.36 -7.18
CA ALA A 400 -12.30 12.51 -7.47
C ALA A 400 -13.23 12.24 -8.67
N ARG A 401 -14.54 12.38 -8.44
CA ARG A 401 -15.61 12.18 -9.44
C ARG A 401 -16.74 13.18 -9.19
N PRO A 402 -17.60 13.49 -10.19
CA PRO A 402 -18.73 14.41 -10.02
C PRO A 402 -19.76 13.97 -8.97
N ALA A 403 -19.94 12.67 -8.80
CA ALA A 403 -20.82 12.09 -7.80
C ALA A 403 -20.16 10.90 -7.11
N CYS A 404 -20.57 10.61 -5.88
CA CYS A 404 -20.10 9.46 -5.13
C CYS A 404 -20.55 8.16 -5.83
N PRO A 405 -19.64 7.26 -6.22
CA PRO A 405 -20.01 6.01 -6.90
C PRO A 405 -20.75 5.03 -5.98
N SER A 406 -20.80 5.30 -4.67
CA SER A 406 -21.49 4.43 -3.71
C SER A 406 -22.91 4.87 -3.37
N CYS A 407 -23.12 6.15 -3.05
CA CYS A 407 -24.44 6.63 -2.62
C CYS A 407 -25.05 7.69 -3.54
N GLY A 408 -24.39 8.03 -4.65
CA GLY A 408 -24.90 9.02 -5.62
C GLY A 408 -24.80 10.49 -5.16
N HIS A 409 -24.17 10.79 -4.02
CA HIS A 409 -24.03 12.17 -3.55
C HIS A 409 -23.25 13.02 -4.56
N GLU A 410 -23.89 14.06 -5.09
CA GLU A 410 -23.28 15.00 -6.03
C GLU A 410 -22.36 15.98 -5.32
N TYR A 411 -21.12 16.08 -5.79
CA TYR A 411 -20.18 17.05 -5.26
C TYR A 411 -20.43 18.41 -5.93
N PRO A 412 -20.39 19.51 -5.17
CA PRO A 412 -20.53 20.84 -5.76
C PRO A 412 -19.46 21.01 -6.84
N LYS A 413 -19.89 21.29 -8.07
CA LYS A 413 -18.98 21.64 -9.15
C LYS A 413 -18.13 22.79 -8.62
N ARG A 414 -16.81 22.60 -8.59
CA ARG A 414 -15.92 23.74 -8.39
C ARG A 414 -16.29 24.72 -9.48
N ALA A 415 -16.91 25.84 -9.12
CA ALA A 415 -16.99 26.96 -10.02
C ALA A 415 -15.54 27.19 -10.44
N THR A 416 -15.22 26.90 -11.70
CA THR A 416 -14.10 27.55 -12.36
C THR A 416 -14.36 29.02 -12.08
N VAL A 417 -13.57 29.59 -11.16
CA VAL A 417 -13.52 31.02 -11.00
C VAL A 417 -13.32 31.53 -12.41
N GLU A 418 -14.34 32.18 -12.98
CA GLU A 418 -14.17 32.88 -14.23
C GLU A 418 -13.02 33.84 -13.97
N HIS A 419 -11.86 33.51 -14.54
CA HIS A 419 -10.72 34.39 -14.52
C HIS A 419 -11.16 35.61 -15.34
N VAL A 420 -11.59 36.65 -14.66
CA VAL A 420 -11.88 37.93 -15.30
C VAL A 420 -10.57 38.43 -15.86
N ALA A 421 -10.51 38.57 -17.19
CA ALA A 421 -9.33 39.06 -17.88
C ALA A 421 -8.90 40.41 -17.27
N GLY A 422 -7.66 40.50 -16.77
CA GLY A 422 -7.11 41.73 -16.17
C GLY A 422 -6.84 41.70 -14.66
N THR A 423 -6.97 40.55 -14.00
CA THR A 423 -6.51 40.41 -12.60
C THR A 423 -4.98 40.41 -12.51
N LEU A 424 -4.45 40.88 -11.37
CA LEU A 424 -3.00 41.00 -11.17
C LEU A 424 -2.27 39.65 -11.30
N GLU A 425 -2.93 38.56 -10.93
CA GLU A 425 -2.37 37.21 -11.01
C GLU A 425 -2.19 36.76 -12.46
N GLU A 426 -3.13 37.08 -13.35
CA GLU A 426 -3.01 36.79 -14.77
C GLU A 426 -1.90 37.62 -15.43
N MET A 427 -1.79 38.91 -15.07
CA MET A 427 -0.71 39.77 -15.56
C MET A 427 0.66 39.19 -15.23
N LEU A 428 0.84 38.71 -13.99
CA LEU A 428 2.08 38.07 -13.55
C LEU A 428 2.29 36.70 -14.20
N ALA A 429 1.24 35.90 -14.35
CA ALA A 429 1.30 34.59 -14.99
C ALA A 429 1.61 34.68 -16.50
N SER A 430 1.17 35.74 -17.18
CA SER A 430 1.42 35.97 -18.60
C SER A 430 2.90 36.19 -18.92
N GLY A 431 3.70 36.63 -17.94
CA GLY A 431 5.13 36.90 -18.10
C GLY A 431 5.47 38.03 -19.10
N ASN A 432 4.48 38.72 -19.66
CA ASN A 432 4.68 39.73 -20.69
C ASN A 432 5.18 41.04 -20.07
N GLN A 433 6.52 41.20 -20.05
CA GLN A 433 7.21 42.35 -19.45
C GLN A 433 6.75 43.71 -20.01
N ARG A 434 6.31 43.75 -21.29
CA ARG A 434 5.81 44.99 -21.90
C ARG A 434 4.47 45.40 -21.29
N LYS A 435 3.52 44.46 -21.17
CA LYS A 435 2.23 44.71 -20.51
C LYS A 435 2.40 45.02 -19.02
N LEU A 436 3.27 44.28 -18.32
CA LEU A 436 3.58 44.56 -16.91
C LEU A 436 4.19 45.96 -16.72
N THR A 437 5.02 46.45 -17.64
CA THR A 437 5.56 47.81 -17.55
C THR A 437 4.50 48.86 -17.87
N THR A 438 3.54 48.59 -18.74
CA THR A 438 2.50 49.59 -19.08
C THR A 438 1.38 49.64 -18.03
N GLU A 439 0.99 48.50 -17.47
CA GLU A 439 -0.20 48.39 -16.61
C GLU A 439 0.15 48.34 -15.12
N LEU A 440 1.18 47.57 -14.72
CA LEU A 440 1.54 47.40 -13.30
C LEU A 440 2.45 48.52 -12.77
N TRP A 441 3.42 48.98 -13.56
CA TRP A 441 4.38 49.99 -13.13
C TRP A 441 3.74 51.33 -12.71
N PRO A 442 2.75 51.89 -13.43
CA PRO A 442 2.06 53.11 -12.98
C PRO A 442 1.35 52.95 -11.62
N MET A 443 0.79 51.76 -11.35
CA MET A 443 0.16 51.43 -10.06
C MET A 443 1.18 51.35 -8.93
N VAL A 444 2.34 50.75 -9.18
CA VAL A 444 3.46 50.69 -8.22
C VAL A 444 4.00 52.10 -7.95
N CYS A 445 4.14 52.93 -8.98
CA CYS A 445 4.57 54.32 -8.84
C CYS A 445 3.60 55.13 -7.96
N HIS A 446 2.30 54.98 -8.20
CA HIS A 446 1.27 55.62 -7.37
C HIS A 446 1.40 55.23 -5.90
N TYR A 447 1.48 53.92 -5.62
CA TYR A 447 1.58 53.41 -4.26
C TYR A 447 2.87 53.88 -3.54
N ALA A 448 4.00 53.87 -4.25
CA ALA A 448 5.28 54.30 -3.69
C ALA A 448 5.30 55.79 -3.35
N ARG A 449 4.71 56.64 -4.20
CA ARG A 449 4.55 58.09 -3.95
C ARG A 449 3.67 58.35 -2.74
N LEU A 450 2.61 57.56 -2.53
CA LEU A 450 1.73 57.70 -1.37
C LEU A 450 2.42 57.36 -0.02
N LYS A 451 3.41 56.45 -0.04
CA LYS A 451 3.97 55.85 1.18
C LYS A 451 5.36 56.34 1.57
N ALA A 452 6.00 57.16 0.75
CA ALA A 452 7.33 57.70 1.04
C ALA A 452 7.26 59.19 1.37
N THR A 453 8.10 59.61 2.32
CA THR A 453 8.20 61.01 2.76
C THR A 453 9.02 61.89 1.81
N ASP A 454 9.83 61.28 0.96
CA ASP A 454 10.64 61.94 -0.06
C ASP A 454 10.59 61.17 -1.38
N MET A 455 10.71 61.90 -2.49
CA MET A 455 10.58 61.40 -3.85
C MET A 455 11.72 60.46 -4.25
N GLN A 456 12.93 60.65 -3.70
CA GLN A 456 14.05 59.70 -3.94
C GLN A 456 13.82 58.37 -3.21
N LEU A 457 13.21 58.40 -2.03
CA LEU A 457 12.81 57.19 -1.31
C LEU A 457 11.65 56.49 -2.02
N ALA A 458 10.68 57.25 -2.54
CA ALA A 458 9.58 56.73 -3.36
C ALA A 458 10.10 56.00 -4.60
N ASN A 459 11.08 56.60 -5.29
CA ASN A 459 11.73 56.02 -6.45
C ASN A 459 12.36 54.66 -6.13
N LYS A 460 13.25 54.61 -5.13
CA LYS A 460 13.91 53.35 -4.71
C LYS A 460 12.89 52.27 -4.32
N LYS A 461 11.83 52.65 -3.61
CA LYS A 461 10.78 51.75 -3.18
C LYS A 461 9.98 51.19 -4.36
N ALA A 462 9.61 52.02 -5.33
CA ALA A 462 8.88 51.59 -6.52
C ALA A 462 9.66 50.52 -7.30
N TYR A 463 10.95 50.78 -7.58
CA TYR A 463 11.82 49.84 -8.28
C TYR A 463 11.96 48.51 -7.54
N ALA A 464 12.16 48.54 -6.21
CA ALA A 464 12.26 47.33 -5.40
C ALA A 464 10.96 46.51 -5.41
N MET A 465 9.81 47.17 -5.26
CA MET A 465 8.50 46.52 -5.28
C MET A 465 8.22 45.88 -6.65
N TYR A 466 8.49 46.60 -7.74
CA TYR A 466 8.29 46.05 -9.08
C TYR A 466 9.15 44.81 -9.32
N LYS A 467 10.43 44.86 -8.92
CA LYS A 467 11.35 43.72 -9.05
C LYS A 467 10.90 42.51 -8.22
N GLU A 468 10.42 42.72 -6.99
CA GLU A 468 9.90 41.62 -6.17
C GLU A 468 8.63 40.99 -6.78
N LEU A 469 7.80 41.78 -7.47
CA LEU A 469 6.58 41.30 -8.10
C LEU A 469 6.82 40.56 -9.42
N THR A 470 7.68 41.11 -10.29
CA THR A 470 7.84 40.64 -11.68
C THR A 470 9.15 39.89 -11.95
N GLY A 471 10.09 39.92 -11.01
CA GLY A 471 11.45 39.37 -11.18
C GLY A 471 12.39 40.22 -12.04
N ALA A 472 11.90 41.29 -12.67
CA ALA A 472 12.66 42.14 -13.58
C ALA A 472 12.60 43.63 -13.16
N TRP A 473 13.54 44.43 -13.65
CA TRP A 473 13.47 45.89 -13.49
C TRP A 473 12.52 46.49 -14.53
N PRO A 474 11.75 47.53 -14.17
CA PRO A 474 10.86 48.22 -15.10
C PRO A 474 11.69 48.96 -16.15
N LYS A 475 11.20 49.01 -17.39
CA LYS A 475 11.86 49.77 -18.47
C LYS A 475 11.52 51.26 -18.48
N ALA A 476 10.46 51.65 -17.78
CA ALA A 476 10.00 53.03 -17.68
C ALA A 476 10.60 53.74 -16.46
N ASP A 477 10.88 55.03 -16.61
CA ASP A 477 11.43 55.88 -15.54
C ASP A 477 10.34 56.30 -14.53
N PHE A 478 10.67 56.28 -13.24
CA PHE A 478 9.73 56.60 -12.16
C PHE A 478 9.23 58.06 -12.17
N PHE A 479 10.10 59.02 -12.53
CA PHE A 479 9.74 60.44 -12.54
C PHE A 479 8.92 60.81 -13.78
N GLN A 480 9.15 60.11 -14.90
CA GLN A 480 8.42 60.30 -16.15
C GLN A 480 7.09 59.51 -16.22
N THR A 481 6.87 58.57 -15.31
CA THR A 481 5.63 57.76 -15.28
C THR A 481 4.48 58.53 -14.63
N ILE A 482 3.34 58.59 -15.33
CA ILE A 482 2.08 59.12 -14.79
C ILE A 482 1.47 58.04 -13.86
N PRO A 483 1.30 58.30 -12.55
CA PRO A 483 0.83 57.30 -11.61
C PRO A 483 -0.66 57.00 -11.80
N VAL A 484 -1.05 55.73 -11.70
CA VAL A 484 -2.45 55.26 -11.79
C VAL A 484 -2.87 54.62 -10.47
N LEU A 485 -4.10 54.84 -10.03
CA LEU A 485 -4.63 54.20 -8.82
C LEU A 485 -4.56 52.67 -8.93
N PRO A 486 -4.02 51.97 -7.91
CA PRO A 486 -3.95 50.53 -7.93
C PRO A 486 -5.35 49.89 -7.83
N THR A 487 -5.56 48.79 -8.56
CA THR A 487 -6.73 47.94 -8.34
C THR A 487 -6.74 47.37 -6.91
N PRO A 488 -7.91 46.97 -6.36
CA PRO A 488 -7.99 46.43 -5.00
C PRO A 488 -7.04 45.23 -4.75
N GLU A 489 -6.86 44.39 -5.76
CA GLU A 489 -5.94 43.25 -5.71
C GLU A 489 -4.47 43.68 -5.66
N ALA A 490 -4.07 44.62 -6.52
CA ALA A 490 -2.73 45.21 -6.51
C ALA A 490 -2.43 45.92 -5.19
N ALA A 491 -3.36 46.73 -4.70
CA ALA A 491 -3.25 47.43 -3.42
C ALA A 491 -3.05 46.44 -2.25
N LYS A 492 -3.83 45.35 -2.20
CA LYS A 492 -3.69 44.30 -1.18
C LYS A 492 -2.30 43.67 -1.20
N ARG A 493 -1.77 43.39 -2.39
CA ARG A 493 -0.43 42.79 -2.56
C ARG A 493 0.68 43.76 -2.14
N PHE A 494 0.57 45.03 -2.54
CA PHE A 494 1.51 46.09 -2.17
C PHE A 494 1.57 46.29 -0.64
N VAL A 495 0.41 46.33 0.03
CA VAL A 495 0.32 46.43 1.50
C VAL A 495 0.98 45.23 2.19
N ASN A 496 0.80 44.01 1.66
CA ASN A 496 1.42 42.83 2.22
C ASN A 496 2.95 42.82 2.07
N MET A 497 3.47 43.37 0.97
CA MET A 497 4.92 43.55 0.78
C MET A 497 5.50 44.53 1.79
N ASP A 498 4.84 45.66 2.00
CA ASP A 498 5.23 46.65 3.02
C ASP A 498 5.22 46.05 4.44
N LYS A 499 4.20 45.25 4.78
CA LYS A 499 4.15 44.54 6.06
C LYS A 499 5.35 43.61 6.24
N ARG A 500 5.71 42.83 5.20
CA ARG A 500 6.88 41.93 5.25
C ARG A 500 8.18 42.70 5.42
N TYR A 501 8.33 43.82 4.70
CA TYR A 501 9.49 44.70 4.83
C TYR A 501 9.63 45.25 6.25
N TRP A 502 8.54 45.75 6.83
CA TRP A 502 8.52 46.27 8.21
C TRP A 502 8.87 45.20 9.25
N ILE A 503 8.35 43.99 9.11
CA ILE A 503 8.67 42.85 9.97
C ILE A 503 10.18 42.52 9.90
N ARG A 504 10.76 42.50 8.68
CA ARG A 504 12.20 42.23 8.48
C ARG A 504 13.07 43.32 9.11
N GLN A 505 12.71 44.59 8.96
CA GLN A 505 13.43 45.71 9.57
C GLN A 505 13.44 45.58 11.09
N ARG A 506 12.28 45.34 11.73
CA ARG A 506 12.21 45.11 13.19
C ARG A 506 13.00 43.89 13.67
N ALA A 507 13.01 42.81 12.89
CA ALA A 507 13.79 41.62 13.23
C ALA A 507 15.31 41.88 13.16
N MET A 508 15.78 42.72 12.24
CA MET A 508 17.18 43.13 12.16
C MET A 508 17.56 44.10 13.30
N SER A 509 16.70 45.07 13.63
CA SER A 509 16.94 45.97 14.77
C SER A 509 17.01 45.24 16.11
N ARG A 510 16.22 44.16 16.30
CA ARG A 510 16.26 43.29 17.48
C ARG A 510 17.48 42.36 17.57
N LYS A 511 18.22 42.18 16.48
CA LYS A 511 19.48 41.41 16.47
C LYS A 511 20.72 42.29 16.64
N ALA A 512 20.56 43.60 16.46
CA ALA A 512 21.64 44.60 16.58
C ALA A 512 21.62 45.34 17.92
N ALA A 513 20.52 45.23 18.67
CA ALA A 513 20.41 45.56 20.10
C ALA A 513 20.54 44.28 20.91
#